data_AF-A0A2N2QZ80-F1
#
_entry.id   AF-A0A2N2QZ80-F1
#
_cell.length_a   1.000
_cell.length_b   1.000
_cell.length_c   1.000
_cell.angle_alpha   90.00
_cell.angle_beta   90.00
_cell.angle_gamma   90.00
#
_symmetry.space_group_name_H-M   'P 1'
#
loop_
_entity.id
_entity.type
_entity.pdbx_description
1 polymer ?
#
loop_
_entity_poly.entity_id
_entity_poly.type
_entity_poly.pdbx_seq_one_letter_code
_entity_poly.pdbx_strand_id
1 'polypeptide(L)'
;QAEQELREHLGLLDDPVGARHLQMRVGRVEQVWSHNCLAVGLSQGFIEPLEATALHLVQTTLESFIEHVERDGDLDMRRQSFNEGIARDFDGVRDYIVCHYRMNRRTDTEYWRANASHDQLSDSLKAILTCWFTGQSLEQELARQNIADIYPAMSWHCLLAGYGQFPDAAKLRAPEPGIGKADMAAIDDFRSRCALNFRDHAKVLSEMAA
;
A
#
# COMPACT_ATOMS: atom_id res chain seq x y z
N GLN A 1 -5.42 -27.30 4.44
CA GLN A 1 -4.64 -26.52 5.42
C GLN A 1 -5.14 -25.09 5.53
N ALA A 2 -5.05 -24.25 4.49
CA ALA A 2 -5.51 -22.85 4.57
C ALA A 2 -7.00 -22.67 4.94
N GLU A 3 -7.92 -23.44 4.34
CA GLU A 3 -9.35 -23.37 4.71
C GLU A 3 -9.58 -23.77 6.18
N GLN A 4 -8.88 -24.80 6.65
CA GLN A 4 -9.00 -25.26 8.03
C GLN A 4 -8.55 -24.17 9.00
N GLU A 5 -7.38 -23.56 8.76
CA GLU A 5 -6.87 -22.45 9.59
C GLU A 5 -7.83 -21.26 9.61
N LEU A 6 -8.43 -20.90 8.46
CA LEU A 6 -9.45 -19.85 8.40
C LEU A 6 -10.69 -20.21 9.21
N ARG A 7 -11.18 -21.46 9.11
CA ARG A 7 -12.35 -21.93 9.87
C ARG A 7 -12.07 -21.96 11.36
N GLU A 8 -10.88 -22.42 11.77
CA GLU A 8 -10.44 -22.39 13.17
C GLU A 8 -10.43 -20.96 13.72
N HIS A 9 -9.86 -20.02 12.96
CA HIS A 9 -9.80 -18.60 13.36
C HIS A 9 -11.20 -17.97 13.52
N LEU A 10 -12.14 -18.31 12.64
CA LEU A 10 -13.50 -17.79 12.66
C LEU A 10 -14.45 -18.55 13.60
N GLY A 11 -14.03 -19.69 14.16
CA GLY A 11 -14.91 -20.57 14.95
C GLY A 11 -15.96 -21.31 14.13
N LEU A 12 -15.66 -21.59 12.84
CA LEU A 12 -16.57 -22.16 11.84
C LEU A 12 -16.16 -23.57 11.37
N LEU A 13 -15.49 -24.34 12.22
CA LEU A 13 -15.04 -25.70 11.89
C LEU A 13 -16.18 -26.63 11.48
N ASP A 14 -17.28 -26.60 12.23
CA ASP A 14 -18.47 -27.43 12.01
C ASP A 14 -19.56 -26.72 11.19
N ASP A 15 -19.30 -25.50 10.72
CA ASP A 15 -20.29 -24.70 9.99
C ASP A 15 -20.43 -25.18 8.54
N PRO A 16 -21.66 -25.41 8.03
CA PRO A 16 -21.90 -25.89 6.67
C PRO A 16 -21.62 -24.84 5.58
N VAL A 17 -21.31 -23.58 5.93
CA VAL A 17 -20.99 -22.53 4.96
C VAL A 17 -19.82 -22.94 4.06
N GLY A 18 -20.01 -22.85 2.75
CA GLY A 18 -18.98 -23.20 1.78
C GLY A 18 -17.88 -22.14 1.70
N ALA A 19 -16.61 -22.56 1.79
CA ALA A 19 -15.48 -21.67 1.52
C ALA A 19 -15.26 -21.52 0.00
N ARG A 20 -15.07 -20.28 -0.46
CA ARG A 20 -14.75 -20.00 -1.86
C ARG A 20 -13.24 -19.99 -2.07
N HIS A 21 -12.74 -20.97 -2.81
CA HIS A 21 -11.33 -21.04 -3.19
C HIS A 21 -11.09 -20.20 -4.44
N LEU A 22 -10.11 -19.30 -4.37
CA LEU A 22 -9.73 -18.41 -5.45
C LEU A 22 -8.26 -18.63 -5.82
N GLN A 23 -7.99 -18.76 -7.12
CA GLN A 23 -6.63 -18.69 -7.64
C GLN A 23 -6.39 -17.29 -8.18
N MET A 24 -5.32 -16.65 -7.71
CA MET A 24 -4.99 -15.28 -8.03
C MET A 24 -3.78 -15.26 -8.96
N ARG A 25 -3.87 -14.50 -10.05
CA ARG A 25 -2.72 -14.20 -10.90
C ARG A 25 -2.10 -12.89 -10.44
N VAL A 26 -1.04 -12.98 -9.64
CA VAL A 26 -0.36 -11.81 -9.08
C VAL A 26 0.57 -11.19 -10.13
N GLY A 27 0.50 -9.87 -10.27
CA GLY A 27 1.27 -9.09 -11.23
C GLY A 27 0.38 -8.17 -12.07
N ARG A 28 0.96 -7.57 -13.11
CA ARG A 28 0.25 -6.71 -14.07
C ARG A 28 0.59 -7.11 -15.50
N VAL A 29 -0.27 -6.73 -16.43
CA VAL A 29 0.08 -6.81 -17.86
C VAL A 29 1.21 -5.82 -18.17
N GLU A 30 1.96 -6.09 -19.23
CA GLU A 30 3.04 -5.22 -19.68
C GLU A 30 2.50 -3.86 -20.13
N GLN A 31 1.39 -3.86 -20.90
CA GLN A 31 0.68 -2.67 -21.37
C GLN A 31 -0.80 -2.77 -21.03
N VAL A 32 -1.31 -1.76 -20.31
CA VAL A 32 -2.71 -1.66 -19.90
C VAL A 32 -3.58 -1.14 -21.05
N TRP A 33 -3.04 -0.22 -21.87
CA TRP A 33 -3.67 0.25 -23.10
C TRP A 33 -2.84 -0.20 -24.31
N SER A 34 -3.43 -1.04 -25.16
CA SER A 34 -2.84 -1.52 -26.40
C SER A 34 -3.80 -1.37 -27.56
N HIS A 35 -3.40 -0.65 -28.61
CA HIS A 35 -4.25 -0.32 -29.76
C HIS A 35 -5.59 0.31 -29.34
N ASN A 36 -6.70 -0.40 -29.59
CA ASN A 36 -8.07 0.00 -29.24
C ASN A 36 -8.61 -0.76 -28.00
N CYS A 37 -7.75 -1.44 -27.25
CA CYS A 37 -8.12 -2.22 -26.08
C CYS A 37 -7.51 -1.60 -24.81
N LEU A 38 -8.34 -1.42 -23.78
CA LEU A 38 -7.95 -0.98 -22.45
C LEU A 38 -8.29 -2.08 -21.45
N ALA A 39 -7.29 -2.58 -20.74
CA ALA A 39 -7.48 -3.48 -19.61
C ALA A 39 -7.84 -2.66 -18.37
N VAL A 40 -8.87 -3.08 -17.63
CA VAL A 40 -9.31 -2.42 -16.39
C VAL A 40 -9.56 -3.46 -15.29
N GLY A 41 -9.17 -3.14 -14.05
CA GLY A 41 -9.32 -4.01 -12.88
C GLY A 41 -8.52 -5.30 -13.01
N LEU A 42 -9.11 -6.45 -12.68
CA LEU A 42 -8.41 -7.74 -12.69
C LEU A 42 -7.81 -8.14 -14.05
N SER A 43 -8.30 -7.56 -15.16
CA SER A 43 -7.72 -7.75 -16.49
C SER A 43 -6.39 -7.01 -16.67
N GLN A 44 -6.19 -5.90 -15.94
CA GLN A 44 -4.98 -5.07 -15.98
C GLN A 44 -3.89 -5.63 -15.05
N GLY A 45 -4.29 -6.24 -13.93
CA GLY A 45 -3.39 -6.77 -12.93
C GLY A 45 -4.07 -6.98 -11.59
N PHE A 46 -3.36 -7.67 -10.69
CA PHE A 46 -3.80 -7.91 -9.34
C PHE A 46 -2.60 -8.03 -8.39
N ILE A 47 -2.73 -7.38 -7.24
CA ILE A 47 -1.85 -7.52 -6.07
C ILE A 47 -2.80 -7.87 -4.91
N GLU A 48 -2.32 -8.66 -3.95
CA GLU A 48 -3.13 -9.05 -2.79
C GLU A 48 -3.75 -7.82 -2.08
N PRO A 49 -4.95 -7.94 -1.51
CA PRO A 49 -5.72 -6.80 -1.01
C PRO A 49 -5.30 -6.34 0.38
N LEU A 50 -4.00 -6.38 0.71
CA LEU A 50 -3.48 -6.03 2.03
C LEU A 50 -3.74 -4.55 2.39
N GLU A 51 -3.71 -3.67 1.38
CA GLU A 51 -3.93 -2.23 1.51
C GLU A 51 -5.17 -1.73 0.72
N ALA A 52 -6.08 -2.65 0.38
CA ALA A 52 -7.33 -2.35 -0.35
C ALA A 52 -7.16 -1.53 -1.67
N THR A 53 -6.06 -1.72 -2.40
CA THR A 53 -5.68 -0.88 -3.56
C THR A 53 -6.42 -1.18 -4.86
N ALA A 54 -7.15 -2.29 -4.96
CA ALA A 54 -7.73 -2.73 -6.24
C ALA A 54 -8.71 -1.72 -6.85
N LEU A 55 -9.62 -1.15 -6.05
CA LEU A 55 -10.58 -0.15 -6.53
C LEU A 55 -9.90 1.18 -6.85
N HIS A 56 -8.89 1.57 -6.07
CA HIS A 56 -8.10 2.75 -6.35
C HIS A 56 -7.41 2.65 -7.71
N LEU A 57 -6.72 1.53 -7.98
CA LEU A 57 -6.06 1.30 -9.28
C LEU A 57 -7.05 1.31 -10.46
N VAL A 58 -8.29 0.85 -10.26
CA VAL A 58 -9.35 0.95 -11.28
C VAL A 58 -9.70 2.42 -11.55
N GLN A 59 -9.91 3.21 -10.50
CA GLN A 59 -10.22 4.64 -10.62
C GLN A 59 -9.09 5.40 -11.31
N THR A 60 -7.85 5.24 -10.82
CA THR A 60 -6.66 5.87 -11.41
C THR A 60 -6.48 5.50 -12.89
N THR A 61 -6.75 4.25 -13.26
CA THR A 61 -6.68 3.81 -14.66
C THR A 61 -7.71 4.53 -15.52
N LEU A 62 -8.96 4.65 -15.05
CA LEU A 62 -10.03 5.32 -15.80
C LEU A 62 -9.80 6.82 -15.92
N GLU A 63 -9.47 7.50 -14.83
CA GLU A 63 -9.20 8.94 -14.80
C GLU A 63 -8.00 9.29 -15.69
N SER A 64 -6.89 8.56 -15.53
CA SER A 64 -5.70 8.75 -16.37
C SER A 64 -5.99 8.46 -17.84
N PHE A 65 -6.82 7.46 -18.16
CA PHE A 65 -7.17 7.16 -19.54
C PHE A 65 -7.98 8.30 -20.17
N ILE A 66 -8.98 8.84 -19.45
CA ILE A 66 -9.78 9.97 -19.91
C ILE A 66 -8.88 11.18 -20.19
N GLU A 67 -8.01 11.54 -19.24
CA GLU A 67 -7.08 12.65 -19.43
C GLU A 67 -6.16 12.43 -20.64
N HIS A 68 -5.63 11.21 -20.80
CA HIS A 68 -4.70 10.93 -21.89
C HIS A 68 -5.40 10.85 -23.24
N VAL A 69 -6.67 10.43 -23.34
CA VAL A 69 -7.38 10.34 -24.62
C VAL A 69 -7.92 11.70 -25.08
N GLU A 70 -8.32 12.57 -24.15
CA GLU A 70 -8.85 13.91 -24.44
C GLU A 70 -7.77 14.95 -24.78
N ARG A 71 -6.52 14.73 -24.35
CA ARG A 71 -5.39 15.60 -24.69
C ARG A 71 -5.12 15.62 -26.20
N ASP A 72 -4.78 16.80 -26.73
CA ASP A 72 -4.30 16.93 -28.10
C ASP A 72 -2.92 16.27 -28.31
N GLY A 73 -2.59 16.00 -29.57
CA GLY A 73 -1.28 15.48 -29.97
C GLY A 73 -1.28 13.98 -30.26
N ASP A 74 -0.08 13.46 -30.48
CA ASP A 74 0.16 12.09 -30.94
C ASP A 74 -0.40 11.05 -29.95
N LEU A 75 -1.27 10.17 -30.44
CA LEU A 75 -1.94 9.17 -29.62
C LEU A 75 -0.99 8.11 -29.08
N ASP A 76 0.04 7.75 -29.85
CA ASP A 76 0.99 6.72 -29.46
C ASP A 76 1.88 7.22 -28.33
N MET A 77 2.34 8.48 -28.39
CA MET A 77 3.06 9.13 -27.29
C MET A 77 2.20 9.23 -26.01
N ARG A 78 0.93 9.64 -26.14
CA ARG A 78 0.01 9.71 -25.00
C ARG A 78 -0.26 8.33 -24.39
N ARG A 79 -0.46 7.31 -25.21
CA ARG A 79 -0.62 5.92 -24.77
C ARG A 79 0.63 5.39 -24.07
N GLN A 80 1.82 5.72 -24.55
CA GLN A 80 3.07 5.35 -23.89
C GLN A 80 3.14 5.98 -22.49
N SER A 81 2.94 7.31 -22.40
CA SER A 81 2.92 8.04 -21.13
C SER A 81 1.89 7.47 -20.15
N PHE A 82 0.69 7.13 -20.63
CA PHE A 82 -0.35 6.46 -19.84
C PHE A 82 0.14 5.12 -19.28
N ASN A 83 0.67 4.24 -20.14
CA ASN A 83 1.14 2.92 -19.72
C ASN A 83 2.30 3.01 -18.72
N GLU A 84 3.24 3.94 -18.91
CA GLU A 84 4.33 4.18 -17.98
C GLU A 84 3.84 4.68 -16.61
N GLY A 85 2.79 5.53 -16.59
CA GLY A 85 2.13 5.97 -15.37
C GLY A 85 1.51 4.82 -14.60
N ILE A 86 0.62 4.06 -15.24
CA ILE A 86 -0.08 2.94 -14.58
C ILE A 86 0.90 1.84 -14.16
N ALA A 87 1.94 1.58 -14.95
CA ALA A 87 3.02 0.67 -14.57
C ALA A 87 3.72 1.11 -13.28
N ARG A 88 4.04 2.40 -13.16
CA ARG A 88 4.64 2.99 -11.96
C ARG A 88 3.74 2.84 -10.75
N ASP A 89 2.43 3.07 -10.91
CA ASP A 89 1.45 2.95 -9.82
C ASP A 89 1.37 1.52 -9.28
N PHE A 90 1.24 0.53 -10.17
CA PHE A 90 1.26 -0.88 -9.78
C PHE A 90 2.57 -1.31 -9.13
N ASP A 91 3.70 -0.89 -9.69
CA ASP A 91 5.01 -1.28 -9.18
C ASP A 91 5.29 -0.62 -7.81
N GLY A 92 4.81 0.61 -7.59
CA GLY A 92 4.83 1.27 -6.29
C GLY A 92 3.94 0.57 -5.25
N VAL A 93 2.73 0.15 -5.64
CA VAL A 93 1.87 -0.68 -4.76
C VAL A 93 2.55 -2.01 -4.43
N ARG A 94 3.12 -2.69 -5.42
CA ARG A 94 3.89 -3.94 -5.21
C ARG A 94 5.00 -3.70 -4.19
N ASP A 95 5.78 -2.65 -4.34
CA ASP A 95 6.91 -2.37 -3.46
C ASP A 95 6.47 -2.06 -2.02
N TYR A 96 5.35 -1.36 -1.85
CA TYR A 96 4.75 -1.12 -0.54
C TYR A 96 4.29 -2.43 0.13
N ILE A 97 3.63 -3.33 -0.62
CA ILE A 97 3.22 -4.64 -0.10
C ILE A 97 4.44 -5.53 0.21
N VAL A 98 5.42 -5.60 -0.69
CA VAL A 98 6.66 -6.35 -0.44
C VAL A 98 7.37 -5.84 0.81
N CYS A 99 7.33 -4.53 1.07
CA CYS A 99 7.92 -3.93 2.26
C CYS A 99 7.29 -4.47 3.56
N HIS A 100 5.97 -4.68 3.62
CA HIS A 100 5.29 -5.29 4.78
C HIS A 100 5.92 -6.65 5.14
N TYR A 101 6.11 -7.48 4.13
CA TYR A 101 6.71 -8.80 4.28
C TYR A 101 8.20 -8.70 4.57
N ARG A 102 8.94 -7.82 3.90
CA ARG A 102 10.40 -7.71 4.07
C ARG A 102 10.82 -7.13 5.43
N MET A 103 9.97 -6.27 6.01
CA MET A 103 10.21 -5.59 7.29
C MET A 103 9.65 -6.34 8.50
N ASN A 104 8.97 -7.47 8.28
CA ASN A 104 8.43 -8.29 9.35
C ASN A 104 9.53 -8.76 10.33
N ARG A 105 9.17 -8.97 11.61
CA ARG A 105 10.10 -9.43 12.67
C ARG A 105 9.78 -10.83 13.18
N ARG A 106 8.91 -11.56 12.47
CA ARG A 106 8.44 -12.88 12.85
C ARG A 106 9.47 -13.95 12.48
N THR A 107 9.67 -14.90 13.38
CA THR A 107 10.65 -15.99 13.21
C THR A 107 10.02 -17.36 13.40
N ASP A 108 8.70 -17.43 13.60
CA ASP A 108 7.95 -18.61 14.02
C ASP A 108 7.75 -19.63 12.90
N THR A 109 7.54 -19.19 11.66
CA THR A 109 7.34 -20.09 10.50
C THR A 109 8.35 -19.85 9.39
N GLU A 110 8.51 -20.84 8.50
CA GLU A 110 9.35 -20.71 7.31
C GLU A 110 8.86 -19.59 6.39
N TYR A 111 7.54 -19.43 6.24
CA TYR A 111 6.93 -18.37 5.45
C TYR A 111 7.43 -16.97 5.87
N TRP A 112 7.38 -16.66 7.16
CA TRP A 112 7.80 -15.35 7.67
C TRP A 112 9.31 -15.13 7.56
N ARG A 113 10.10 -16.17 7.84
CA ARG A 113 11.56 -16.10 7.70
C ARG A 113 11.98 -15.89 6.25
N ALA A 114 11.39 -16.64 5.31
CA ALA A 114 11.67 -16.52 3.89
C ALA A 114 11.37 -15.12 3.34
N ASN A 115 10.24 -14.54 3.74
CA ASN A 115 9.85 -13.19 3.39
C ASN A 115 10.79 -12.12 4.00
N ALA A 116 11.21 -12.29 5.26
CA ALA A 116 12.15 -11.39 5.91
C ALA A 116 13.55 -11.43 5.26
N SER A 117 13.96 -12.59 4.74
CA SER A 117 15.25 -12.78 4.05
C SER A 117 15.18 -12.55 2.53
N HIS A 118 14.06 -12.08 1.99
CA HIS A 118 13.90 -11.91 0.56
C HIS A 118 14.67 -10.67 0.06
N ASP A 119 15.69 -10.87 -0.77
CA ASP A 119 16.56 -9.79 -1.25
C ASP A 119 16.34 -9.40 -2.71
N GLN A 120 15.36 -10.00 -3.41
CA GLN A 120 14.99 -9.60 -4.78
C GLN A 120 14.05 -8.39 -4.75
N LEU A 121 14.56 -7.29 -4.20
CA LEU A 121 13.84 -6.02 -4.11
C LEU A 121 14.02 -5.21 -5.40
N SER A 122 13.01 -4.41 -5.74
CA SER A 122 13.14 -3.40 -6.79
C SER A 122 14.18 -2.35 -6.39
N ASP A 123 14.74 -1.64 -7.37
CA ASP A 123 15.68 -0.55 -7.08
C ASP A 123 14.99 0.64 -6.39
N SER A 124 13.71 0.85 -6.71
CA SER A 124 12.84 1.82 -6.02
C SER A 124 12.75 1.51 -4.52
N LEU A 125 12.39 0.28 -4.16
CA LEU A 125 12.27 -0.14 -2.76
C LEU A 125 13.62 -0.12 -2.04
N LYS A 126 14.70 -0.55 -2.68
CA LYS A 126 16.06 -0.44 -2.12
C LYS A 126 16.41 1.01 -1.79
N ALA A 127 16.06 1.96 -2.68
CA ALA A 127 16.32 3.37 -2.45
C ALA A 127 15.48 3.94 -1.29
N ILE A 128 14.21 3.55 -1.17
CA ILE A 128 13.34 3.93 -0.05
C ILE A 128 13.89 3.39 1.27
N LEU A 129 14.27 2.10 1.32
CA LEU A 129 14.84 1.50 2.52
C LEU A 129 16.19 2.13 2.88
N THR A 130 17.03 2.41 1.88
CA THR A 130 18.30 3.12 2.09
C THR A 130 18.05 4.52 2.67
N CYS A 131 17.10 5.26 2.12
CA CYS A 131 16.69 6.57 2.62
C CYS A 131 16.27 6.48 4.10
N TRP A 132 15.40 5.53 4.44
CA TRP A 132 14.98 5.28 5.82
C TRP A 132 16.16 4.97 6.75
N PHE A 133 16.97 3.95 6.43
CA PHE A 133 18.03 3.47 7.31
C PHE A 133 19.26 4.39 7.38
N THR A 134 19.36 5.37 6.47
CA THR A 134 20.36 6.46 6.53
C THR A 134 19.79 7.76 7.10
N GLY A 135 18.50 7.74 7.51
CA GLY A 135 17.81 8.85 8.14
C GLY A 135 17.53 10.02 7.20
N GLN A 136 17.53 9.82 5.88
CA GLN A 136 17.22 10.82 4.87
C GLN A 136 15.71 11.14 4.82
N SER A 137 15.32 12.14 4.02
CA SER A 137 13.91 12.53 3.88
C SER A 137 13.18 11.59 2.92
N LEU A 138 12.24 10.80 3.45
CA LEU A 138 11.35 9.96 2.64
C LEU A 138 10.50 10.81 1.69
N GLU A 139 10.07 12.01 2.10
CA GLU A 139 9.29 12.90 1.26
C GLU A 139 10.07 13.34 0.01
N GLN A 140 11.35 13.71 0.17
CA GLN A 140 12.21 14.05 -0.95
C GLN A 140 12.49 12.84 -1.85
N GLU A 141 12.68 11.66 -1.26
CA GLU A 141 12.97 10.43 -2.02
C GLU A 141 11.77 9.97 -2.84
N LEU A 142 10.55 10.01 -2.28
CA LEU A 142 9.32 9.65 -2.99
C LEU A 142 9.00 10.66 -4.11
N ALA A 143 9.22 11.95 -3.86
CA ALA A 143 9.09 12.99 -4.87
C ALA A 143 10.09 12.79 -6.03
N ARG A 144 11.36 12.47 -5.71
CA ARG A 144 12.41 12.18 -6.71
C ARG A 144 12.03 11.01 -7.61
N GLN A 145 11.35 10.01 -7.06
CA GLN A 145 10.90 8.82 -7.78
C GLN A 145 9.54 9.01 -8.49
N ASN A 146 8.85 10.13 -8.26
CA ASN A 146 7.49 10.40 -8.76
C ASN A 146 6.47 9.33 -8.35
N ILE A 147 6.49 8.95 -7.06
CA ILE A 147 5.60 7.91 -6.47
C ILE A 147 4.91 8.38 -5.18
N ALA A 148 5.04 9.66 -4.83
CA ALA A 148 4.45 10.22 -3.62
C ALA A 148 2.90 10.14 -3.61
N ASP A 149 2.29 10.15 -4.79
CA ASP A 149 0.83 10.09 -4.97
C ASP A 149 0.27 8.67 -4.77
N ILE A 150 1.11 7.63 -4.85
CA ILE A 150 0.71 6.24 -4.63
C ILE A 150 0.60 5.96 -3.13
N TYR A 151 1.70 6.22 -2.41
CA TYR A 151 1.74 6.20 -0.95
C TYR A 151 2.57 7.38 -0.45
N PRO A 152 1.97 8.29 0.35
CA PRO A 152 2.69 9.44 0.87
C PRO A 152 3.75 9.00 1.89
N ALA A 153 4.70 9.88 2.18
CA ALA A 153 5.77 9.63 3.14
C ALA A 153 5.25 9.13 4.50
N MET A 154 4.12 9.67 4.96
CA MET A 154 3.49 9.25 6.21
C MET A 154 3.11 7.76 6.21
N SER A 155 2.64 7.22 5.08
CA SER A 155 2.31 5.79 4.96
C SER A 155 3.56 4.93 5.09
N TRP A 156 4.68 5.33 4.51
CA TRP A 156 5.97 4.64 4.69
C TRP A 156 6.50 4.73 6.13
N HIS A 157 6.32 5.89 6.79
CA HIS A 157 6.62 6.03 8.22
C HIS A 157 5.78 5.08 9.08
N CYS A 158 4.47 5.02 8.86
CA CYS A 158 3.56 4.10 9.56
C CYS A 158 3.99 2.64 9.39
N LEU A 159 4.33 2.23 8.16
CA LEU A 159 4.81 0.89 7.87
C LEU A 159 6.11 0.61 8.62
N LEU A 160 7.17 1.36 8.35
CA LEU A 160 8.52 1.07 8.85
C LEU A 160 8.60 1.17 10.37
N ALA A 161 8.07 2.26 10.94
CA ALA A 161 8.02 2.45 12.38
C ALA A 161 7.04 1.47 13.06
N GLY A 162 5.93 1.14 12.41
CA GLY A 162 4.95 0.17 12.91
C GLY A 162 5.51 -1.23 13.04
N TYR A 163 6.37 -1.65 12.11
CA TYR A 163 7.15 -2.89 12.23
C TYR A 163 8.34 -2.79 13.22
N GLY A 164 8.57 -1.61 13.80
CA GLY A 164 9.68 -1.34 14.72
C GLY A 164 11.04 -1.39 14.03
N GLN A 165 11.09 -1.11 12.72
CA GLN A 165 12.32 -1.04 11.95
C GLN A 165 12.86 0.38 12.01
N PHE A 166 13.98 0.58 12.69
CA PHE A 166 14.63 1.88 12.82
C PHE A 166 16.10 1.79 12.41
N PRO A 167 16.70 2.91 11.96
CA PRO A 167 18.14 3.02 11.84
C PRO A 167 18.85 2.65 13.14
N ASP A 168 20.11 2.24 13.02
CA ASP A 168 21.00 2.15 14.17
C ASP A 168 20.99 3.49 14.94
N ALA A 169 20.90 3.43 16.26
CA ALA A 169 20.91 4.60 17.13
C ALA A 169 22.11 5.52 16.85
N ALA A 170 23.26 4.96 16.47
CA ALA A 170 24.46 5.70 16.10
C ALA A 170 24.31 6.52 14.80
N LYS A 171 23.33 6.21 13.95
CA LYS A 171 23.03 6.91 12.69
C LYS A 171 21.89 7.91 12.82
N LEU A 172 21.23 7.98 13.99
CA LEU A 172 20.15 8.93 14.21
C LEU A 172 20.69 10.36 14.26
N ARG A 173 19.99 11.27 13.58
CA ARG A 173 20.31 12.69 13.56
C ARG A 173 19.44 13.41 14.58
N ALA A 174 20.01 14.40 15.27
CA ALA A 174 19.23 15.27 16.12
C ALA A 174 18.19 16.02 15.26
N PRO A 175 16.97 16.27 15.78
CA PRO A 175 15.99 17.08 15.08
C PRO A 175 16.53 18.50 14.84
N GLU A 176 16.07 19.13 13.76
CA GLU A 176 16.39 20.54 13.50
C GLU A 176 15.90 21.44 14.64
N PRO A 177 16.58 22.56 14.94
CA PRO A 177 16.12 23.50 15.95
C PRO A 177 14.68 23.93 15.73
N GLY A 178 13.83 23.80 16.75
CA GLY A 178 12.40 24.12 16.68
C GLY A 178 11.49 22.92 16.39
N ILE A 179 12.04 21.77 15.98
CA ILE A 179 11.28 20.51 15.89
C ILE A 179 11.26 19.86 17.29
N GLY A 180 10.15 20.08 18.00
CA GLY A 180 9.88 19.44 19.30
C GLY A 180 9.42 17.98 19.14
N LYS A 181 9.54 17.21 20.23
CA LYS A 181 8.83 15.93 20.32
C LYS A 181 7.32 16.18 20.37
N ALA A 182 6.54 15.29 19.77
CA ALA A 182 5.09 15.36 19.87
C ALA A 182 4.65 15.25 21.34
N ASP A 183 3.72 16.11 21.75
CA ASP A 183 3.08 16.03 23.06
C ASP A 183 2.02 14.93 23.03
N MET A 184 2.40 13.75 23.53
CA MET A 184 1.50 12.59 23.56
C MET A 184 0.28 12.82 24.46
N ALA A 185 0.40 13.62 25.52
CA ALA A 185 -0.74 13.94 26.37
C ALA A 185 -1.75 14.83 25.65
N ALA A 186 -1.26 15.80 24.86
CA ALA A 186 -2.12 16.62 24.01
C ALA A 186 -2.81 15.79 22.91
N ILE A 187 -2.11 14.81 22.31
CA ILE A 187 -2.69 13.88 21.34
C ILE A 187 -3.78 13.01 21.98
N ASP A 188 -3.54 12.47 23.17
CA ASP A 188 -4.51 11.66 23.91
C ASP A 188 -5.75 12.46 24.31
N ASP A 189 -5.58 13.71 24.76
CA ASP A 189 -6.69 14.63 25.04
C ASP A 189 -7.50 14.91 23.78
N PHE A 190 -6.83 15.28 22.68
CA PHE A 190 -7.49 15.55 21.40
C PHE A 190 -8.30 14.35 20.92
N ARG A 191 -7.71 13.14 20.92
CA ARG A 191 -8.41 11.91 20.54
C ARG A 191 -9.63 11.66 21.41
N SER A 192 -9.49 11.82 22.73
CA SER A 192 -10.58 11.58 23.68
C SER A 192 -11.75 12.53 23.44
N ARG A 193 -11.48 13.82 23.19
CA ARG A 193 -12.52 14.80 22.86
C ARG A 193 -13.16 14.54 21.49
N CYS A 194 -12.37 14.16 20.48
CA CYS A 194 -12.91 13.78 19.18
C CYS A 194 -13.86 12.58 19.29
N ALA A 195 -13.49 11.54 20.04
CA ALA A 195 -14.30 10.34 20.20
C ALA A 195 -15.71 10.60 20.75
N LEU A 196 -15.90 11.66 21.55
CA LEU A 196 -17.22 12.07 22.06
C LEU A 196 -18.17 12.58 20.97
N ASN A 197 -17.65 12.97 19.80
CA ASN A 197 -18.45 13.52 18.69
C ASN A 197 -18.88 12.45 17.68
N PHE A 198 -18.37 11.23 17.78
CA PHE A 198 -18.70 10.14 16.86
C PHE A 198 -19.66 9.17 17.53
N ARG A 199 -20.76 8.89 16.84
CA ARG A 199 -21.72 7.87 17.25
C ARG A 199 -21.18 6.50 16.87
N ASP A 200 -21.63 5.49 17.62
CA ASP A 200 -21.36 4.10 17.29
C ASP A 200 -21.79 3.77 15.86
N HIS A 201 -20.91 3.12 15.10
CA HIS A 201 -21.11 2.87 13.68
C HIS A 201 -22.33 1.96 13.41
N ALA A 202 -22.55 0.95 14.25
CA ALA A 202 -23.68 0.04 14.09
C ALA A 202 -25.01 0.75 14.31
N LYS A 203 -25.07 1.68 15.27
CA LYS A 203 -26.25 2.53 15.47
C LYS A 203 -26.55 3.41 14.27
N VAL A 204 -25.54 4.05 13.70
CA VAL A 204 -25.72 4.91 12.51
C VAL A 204 -26.24 4.09 11.33
N LEU A 205 -25.64 2.92 11.07
CA LEU A 205 -26.10 2.04 9.98
C LEU A 205 -27.54 1.56 10.18
N SER A 206 -27.93 1.20 11.40
CA SER A 206 -29.30 0.76 11.69
C SER A 206 -30.33 1.85 11.45
N GLU A 207 -29.99 3.12 11.70
CA GLU A 207 -30.89 4.25 11.45
C GLU A 207 -30.99 4.61 9.97
N MET A 208 -29.89 4.48 9.21
CA MET A 208 -29.91 4.71 7.76
C MET A 208 -30.72 3.66 7.00
N ALA A 209 -30.87 2.46 7.56
CA ALA A 209 -31.64 1.37 6.98
C ALA A 209 -33.15 1.42 7.28
N ALA A 210 -33.57 2.27 8.24
CA ALA A 210 -34.95 2.44 8.66
C ALA A 210 -35.67 3.53 7.84
#